data_AF-A0A2S7DJD5-F1
#
_entry.id   AF-A0A2S7DJD5-F1
#
_cell.length_a   1.000
_cell.length_b   1.000
_cell.length_c   1.000
_cell.angle_alpha   90.00
_cell.angle_beta   90.00
_cell.angle_gamma   90.00
#
_symmetry.space_group_name_H-M   'P 1'
#
loop_
_entity.id
_entity.type
_entity.pdbx_description
1 polymer ?
#
loop_
_entity_poly.entity_id
_entity_poly.type
_entity_poly.pdbx_seq_one_letter_code
_entity_poly.pdbx_strand_id
1 'polypeptide(L)'
;MTDRPDTVPPAPMAATPAQLALWQRLQHDRFGDDAQALPAFVQRVASQVRCSTAQAQRLVEEYRRFCFLACTDSHDVTPSPPVDQVWHTHLTDTREYWQRFCPQVLQTSLHHRPGRGGADDAARFQTQYCRTLERYRTHFGEPPASCWPPAPPQPAVSMQRSDDTSEAMLRALRGLPPQDMSRQLPRALIGWTLLAAVMAWLGAASSAGVVSPLQWRGVQFLCVFIALIGVAWSMAAWLRRVLRRGRAAGTLEAAELAYLSGGADRVADLWCTELLVRDAVSLQRDEREPAYRWVACQPQATVTPALEPALQILRTTEDPLLALRALRAQAAPLKQGLIDKGLWLTGGAAAGLRLISTVPVALVWLLGACKLVIGVQGNHPVGYLLGLIVLTSALVLGFALVPVRRTLAGDACLQTCRQALRRDAARNGGDPAEAVALYGTVALVGTAWADYHSLRAPHGHDGGSGSTCGGGGDGGDGGSSDGGGGCGGCGGGGD
;
A
#
# COMPACT_ATOMS: atom_id res chain seq x y z
N MET A 1 -4.68 47.68 27.40
CA MET A 1 -6.13 47.37 27.40
C MET A 1 -6.35 46.31 28.45
N THR A 2 -7.00 46.70 29.54
CA THR A 2 -7.30 45.88 30.72
C THR A 2 -8.19 44.71 30.35
N ASP A 3 -7.68 43.50 30.56
CA ASP A 3 -8.38 42.23 30.41
C ASP A 3 -9.46 42.13 31.49
N ARG A 4 -10.73 42.03 31.06
CA ARG A 4 -11.89 42.01 31.94
C ARG A 4 -12.17 40.54 32.30
N PRO A 5 -12.13 40.15 33.59
CA PRO A 5 -12.56 38.82 33.98
C PRO A 5 -14.10 38.76 33.94
N ASP A 6 -14.64 37.56 33.80
CA ASP A 6 -16.08 37.23 33.83
C ASP A 6 -16.84 37.39 32.50
N THR A 7 -16.49 36.56 31.52
CA THR A 7 -17.49 36.06 30.56
C THR A 7 -17.67 34.57 30.78
N VAL A 8 -18.89 34.19 31.17
CA VAL A 8 -19.34 32.79 31.11
C VAL A 8 -19.01 32.28 29.70
N PRO A 9 -18.33 31.13 29.56
CA PRO A 9 -17.96 30.61 28.24
C PRO A 9 -19.23 30.51 27.37
N PRO A 10 -19.21 31.03 26.13
CA PRO A 10 -20.40 31.09 25.31
C PRO A 10 -20.98 29.68 25.13
N ALA A 11 -22.28 29.55 25.38
CA ALA A 11 -23.00 28.31 25.12
C ALA A 11 -22.91 27.96 23.62
N PRO A 12 -22.93 26.66 23.27
CA PRO A 12 -22.87 26.24 21.88
C PRO A 12 -24.03 26.85 21.08
N MET A 13 -23.68 27.46 19.94
CA MET A 13 -24.64 28.05 19.02
C MET A 13 -25.52 26.96 18.40
N ALA A 14 -26.81 27.27 18.22
CA ALA A 14 -27.81 26.40 17.61
C ALA A 14 -27.91 24.98 18.22
N ALA A 15 -27.64 24.84 19.53
CA ALA A 15 -27.69 23.55 20.22
C ALA A 15 -29.12 23.08 20.52
N THR A 16 -29.38 21.78 20.35
CA THR A 16 -30.63 21.14 20.78
C THR A 16 -30.71 21.09 22.32
N PRO A 17 -31.90 20.87 22.93
CA PRO A 17 -32.01 20.75 24.39
C PRO A 17 -31.09 19.67 24.99
N ALA A 18 -30.93 18.54 24.30
CA ALA A 18 -30.03 17.47 24.72
C ALA A 18 -28.55 17.91 24.68
N GLN A 19 -28.15 18.64 23.63
CA GLN A 19 -26.80 19.19 23.50
C GLN A 19 -26.53 20.25 24.58
N LEU A 20 -27.49 21.12 24.88
CA LEU A 20 -27.34 22.11 25.94
C LEU A 20 -27.19 21.44 27.32
N ALA A 21 -27.93 20.37 27.59
CA ALA A 21 -27.80 19.59 28.82
C ALA A 21 -26.41 18.93 28.94
N LEU A 22 -25.86 18.39 27.86
CA LEU A 22 -24.48 17.88 27.82
C LEU A 22 -23.48 18.99 28.12
N TRP A 23 -23.62 20.15 27.47
CA TRP A 23 -22.74 21.29 27.70
C TRP A 23 -22.77 21.76 29.15
N GLN A 24 -23.96 21.85 29.76
CA GLN A 24 -24.09 22.19 31.17
C GLN A 24 -23.35 21.22 32.08
N ARG A 25 -23.46 19.91 31.85
CA ARG A 25 -22.70 18.91 32.63
C ARG A 25 -21.20 19.08 32.46
N LEU A 26 -20.72 19.27 31.23
CA LEU A 26 -19.30 19.51 30.94
C LEU A 26 -18.77 20.75 31.68
N GLN A 27 -19.54 21.85 31.70
CA GLN A 27 -19.14 23.08 32.40
C GLN A 27 -19.15 22.96 33.92
N HIS A 28 -20.05 22.15 34.48
CA HIS A 28 -20.11 21.91 35.93
C HIS A 28 -19.06 20.90 36.41
N ASP A 29 -18.54 20.05 35.51
CA ASP A 29 -17.56 19.05 35.89
C ASP A 29 -16.21 19.68 36.28
N ARG A 30 -15.64 19.13 37.36
CA ARG A 30 -14.38 19.57 37.97
C ARG A 30 -13.27 18.54 37.83
N PHE A 31 -13.47 17.46 37.05
CA PHE A 31 -12.53 16.35 36.91
C PHE A 31 -12.16 15.70 38.26
N GLY A 32 -13.16 15.58 39.15
CA GLY A 32 -13.06 14.99 40.49
C GLY A 32 -14.13 15.52 41.46
N ASP A 33 -14.22 14.91 42.64
CA ASP A 33 -15.32 15.12 43.60
C ASP A 33 -15.10 16.29 44.58
N ASP A 34 -13.86 16.71 44.79
CA ASP A 34 -13.52 17.78 45.73
C ASP A 34 -13.32 19.15 45.06
N ALA A 35 -13.25 20.21 45.85
CA ALA A 35 -13.06 21.57 45.35
C ALA A 35 -11.65 21.83 44.77
N GLN A 36 -10.67 20.97 45.07
CA GLN A 36 -9.29 21.10 44.62
C GLN A 36 -8.99 20.27 43.36
N ALA A 37 -9.94 19.43 42.92
CA ALA A 37 -9.79 18.54 41.78
C ALA A 37 -9.48 19.29 40.48
N LEU A 38 -10.25 20.35 40.18
CA LEU A 38 -10.02 21.15 38.97
C LEU A 38 -8.66 21.88 39.01
N PRO A 39 -8.28 22.60 40.08
CA PRO A 39 -6.93 23.13 40.22
C PRO A 39 -5.83 22.08 40.06
N ALA A 40 -5.97 20.91 40.70
CA ALA A 40 -5.00 19.83 40.60
C ALA A 40 -4.90 19.27 39.17
N PHE A 41 -6.03 19.08 38.48
CA PHE A 41 -6.06 18.66 37.08
C PHE A 41 -5.38 19.68 36.16
N VAL A 42 -5.68 20.97 36.34
CA VAL A 42 -5.04 22.05 35.59
C VAL A 42 -3.52 22.05 35.81
N GLN A 43 -3.04 21.83 37.05
CA GLN A 43 -1.60 21.73 37.32
C GLN A 43 -0.97 20.50 36.66
N ARG A 44 -1.65 19.35 36.66
CA ARG A 44 -1.20 18.15 35.92
C ARG A 44 -1.08 18.46 34.43
N VAL A 45 -2.10 19.08 33.83
CA VAL A 45 -2.09 19.48 32.41
C VAL A 45 -0.94 20.47 32.12
N ALA A 46 -0.75 21.47 32.98
CA ALA A 46 0.34 22.44 32.84
C ALA A 46 1.72 21.74 32.81
N SER A 47 1.92 20.73 33.66
CA SER A 47 3.16 19.96 33.70
C SER A 47 3.38 19.06 32.47
N GLN A 48 2.33 18.38 32.00
CA GLN A 48 2.39 17.45 30.86
C GLN A 48 2.59 18.20 29.53
N VAL A 49 1.81 19.26 29.31
CA VAL A 49 1.88 20.11 28.10
C VAL A 49 3.07 21.08 28.16
N ARG A 50 3.69 21.25 29.33
CA ARG A 50 4.77 22.22 29.61
C ARG A 50 4.35 23.66 29.31
N CYS A 51 3.21 24.07 29.84
CA CYS A 51 2.64 25.40 29.65
C CYS A 51 2.31 26.10 30.97
N SER A 52 2.00 27.40 30.91
CA SER A 52 1.57 28.15 32.10
C SER A 52 0.20 27.66 32.61
N THR A 53 -0.07 27.80 33.90
CA THR A 53 -1.38 27.44 34.50
C THR A 53 -2.55 28.13 33.78
N ALA A 54 -2.41 29.40 33.39
CA ALA A 54 -3.43 30.13 32.64
C ALA A 54 -3.67 29.54 31.23
N GLN A 55 -2.62 29.04 30.57
CA GLN A 55 -2.75 28.34 29.29
C GLN A 55 -3.37 26.96 29.46
N ALA A 56 -3.01 26.22 30.51
CA ALA A 56 -3.64 24.94 30.84
C ALA A 56 -5.14 25.09 31.11
N GLN A 57 -5.56 26.13 31.82
CA GLN A 57 -7.00 26.44 32.02
C GLN A 57 -7.74 26.64 30.70
N ARG A 58 -7.15 27.36 29.75
CA ARG A 58 -7.72 27.52 28.41
C ARG A 58 -7.80 26.19 27.66
N LEU A 59 -6.75 25.37 27.71
CA LEU A 59 -6.74 24.05 27.07
C LEU A 59 -7.76 23.08 27.67
N VAL A 60 -8.00 23.14 28.99
CA VAL A 60 -9.06 22.36 29.65
C VAL A 60 -10.44 22.78 29.16
N GLU A 61 -10.66 24.08 28.94
CA GLU A 61 -11.92 24.55 28.36
C GLU A 61 -12.08 24.10 26.90
N GLU A 62 -11.02 24.14 26.10
CA GLU A 62 -11.03 23.60 24.74
C GLU A 62 -11.24 22.08 24.70
N TYR A 63 -10.76 21.36 25.71
CA TYR A 63 -11.02 19.95 25.88
C TYR A 63 -12.50 19.67 26.16
N ARG A 64 -13.18 20.49 26.98
CA ARG A 64 -14.65 20.40 27.15
C ARG A 64 -15.39 20.60 25.82
N ARG A 65 -14.97 21.59 25.02
CA ARG A 65 -15.53 21.81 23.66
C ARG A 65 -15.31 20.61 22.76
N PHE A 66 -14.13 20.00 22.80
CA PHE A 66 -13.83 18.78 22.07
C PHE A 66 -14.75 17.62 22.50
N CYS A 67 -14.94 17.39 23.80
CA CYS A 67 -15.87 16.36 24.30
C CYS A 67 -17.31 16.61 23.83
N PHE A 68 -17.75 17.87 23.84
CA PHE A 68 -19.06 18.25 23.29
C PHE A 68 -19.17 17.87 21.80
N LEU A 69 -18.16 18.20 20.99
CA LEU A 69 -18.14 17.84 19.57
C LEU A 69 -18.17 16.31 19.39
N ALA A 70 -17.33 15.58 20.12
CA ALA A 70 -17.21 14.13 20.01
C ALA A 70 -18.50 13.39 20.37
N CYS A 71 -19.24 13.85 21.39
CA CYS A 71 -20.46 13.19 21.84
C CYS A 71 -21.71 13.57 21.03
N THR A 72 -21.62 14.58 20.16
CA THR A 72 -22.77 15.08 19.39
C THR A 72 -22.64 14.86 17.89
N ASP A 73 -21.51 14.30 17.43
CA ASP A 73 -21.29 13.97 16.02
C ASP A 73 -21.85 12.60 15.65
N SER A 74 -22.15 12.41 14.37
CA SER A 74 -22.35 11.10 13.77
C SER A 74 -21.06 10.48 13.22
N HIS A 75 -19.99 11.27 13.11
CA HIS A 75 -18.68 10.83 12.62
C HIS A 75 -17.61 10.97 13.71
N ASP A 76 -16.57 10.14 13.68
CA ASP A 76 -15.43 10.28 14.58
C ASP A 76 -14.78 11.68 14.39
N VAL A 77 -14.39 12.35 15.48
CA VAL A 77 -13.68 13.64 15.48
C VAL A 77 -12.23 13.50 15.97
N THR A 78 -11.35 14.43 15.58
CA THR A 78 -9.94 14.43 15.97
C THR A 78 -9.58 15.74 16.66
N PRO A 79 -9.05 15.71 17.90
CA PRO A 79 -8.60 16.91 18.59
C PRO A 79 -7.32 17.47 17.97
N SER A 80 -6.99 18.72 18.30
CA SER A 80 -5.67 19.27 18.02
C SER A 80 -4.60 18.61 18.93
N PRO A 81 -3.31 18.63 18.56
CA PRO A 81 -2.24 18.08 19.39
C PRO A 81 -2.23 18.55 20.86
N PRO A 82 -2.40 19.86 21.18
CA PRO A 82 -2.42 20.28 22.58
C PRO A 82 -3.70 19.87 23.32
N VAL A 83 -4.87 19.82 22.65
CA VAL A 83 -6.13 19.35 23.26
C VAL A 83 -6.09 17.83 23.48
N ASP A 84 -5.49 17.09 22.56
CA ASP A 84 -5.25 15.65 22.68
C ASP A 84 -4.35 15.32 23.87
N GLN A 85 -3.37 16.17 24.20
CA GLN A 85 -2.55 15.99 25.40
C GLN A 85 -3.34 16.18 26.69
N VAL A 86 -4.33 17.09 26.72
CA VAL A 86 -5.26 17.20 27.85
C VAL A 86 -6.08 15.92 27.97
N TRP A 87 -6.59 15.41 26.84
CA TRP A 87 -7.36 14.17 26.82
C TRP A 87 -6.54 12.98 27.32
N HIS A 88 -5.29 12.83 26.86
CA HIS A 88 -4.36 11.83 27.37
C HIS A 88 -4.13 11.97 28.87
N THR A 89 -3.95 13.20 29.37
CA THR A 89 -3.78 13.46 30.80
C THR A 89 -4.99 12.98 31.59
N HIS A 90 -6.20 13.24 31.10
CA HIS A 90 -7.44 12.78 31.71
C HIS A 90 -7.58 11.25 31.67
N LEU A 91 -7.23 10.61 30.55
CA LEU A 91 -7.24 9.15 30.39
C LEU A 91 -6.31 8.42 31.38
N THR A 92 -5.25 9.07 31.87
CA THR A 92 -4.38 8.47 32.89
C THR A 92 -5.08 8.32 34.25
N ASP A 93 -6.11 9.11 34.52
CA ASP A 93 -6.94 9.01 35.72
C ASP A 93 -8.10 8.03 35.47
N THR A 94 -7.76 6.76 35.29
CA THR A 94 -8.68 5.76 34.73
C THR A 94 -9.98 5.59 35.53
N ARG A 95 -9.95 5.77 36.86
CA ARG A 95 -11.15 5.70 37.71
C ARG A 95 -12.04 6.92 37.48
N GLU A 96 -11.46 8.10 37.51
CA GLU A 96 -12.20 9.35 37.30
C GLU A 96 -12.79 9.37 35.88
N TYR A 97 -11.99 9.05 34.86
CA TYR A 97 -12.44 9.04 33.46
C TYR A 97 -13.52 7.99 33.18
N TRP A 98 -13.28 6.72 33.52
CA TRP A 98 -14.17 5.62 33.12
C TRP A 98 -15.36 5.39 34.07
N GLN A 99 -15.22 5.67 35.36
CA GLN A 99 -16.27 5.39 36.35
C GLN A 99 -17.14 6.62 36.66
N ARG A 100 -16.65 7.83 36.38
CA ARG A 100 -17.35 9.08 36.67
C ARG A 100 -17.58 9.92 35.41
N PHE A 101 -16.54 10.38 34.74
CA PHE A 101 -16.67 11.31 33.62
C PHE A 101 -17.50 10.74 32.46
N CYS A 102 -17.12 9.59 31.91
CA CYS A 102 -17.88 8.95 30.83
C CYS A 102 -19.35 8.64 31.19
N PRO A 103 -19.67 7.92 32.29
CA PRO A 103 -21.05 7.55 32.59
C PRO A 103 -21.91 8.70 33.14
N GLN A 104 -21.34 9.65 33.90
CA GLN A 104 -22.12 10.68 34.60
C GLN A 104 -22.10 12.03 33.87
N VAL A 105 -20.98 12.42 33.28
CA VAL A 105 -20.83 13.70 32.58
C VAL A 105 -21.19 13.54 31.10
N LEU A 106 -20.51 12.64 30.38
CA LEU A 106 -20.79 12.41 28.95
C LEU A 106 -22.07 11.60 28.72
N GLN A 107 -22.40 10.69 29.63
CA GLN A 107 -23.44 9.66 29.49
C GLN A 107 -23.23 8.75 28.27
N THR A 108 -21.99 8.64 27.80
CA THR A 108 -21.56 7.75 26.72
C THR A 108 -20.07 7.45 26.88
N SER A 109 -19.61 6.35 26.29
CA SER A 109 -18.20 5.97 26.33
C SER A 109 -17.43 6.67 25.21
N LEU A 110 -16.42 7.46 25.56
CA LEU A 110 -15.51 8.10 24.61
C LEU A 110 -14.15 7.40 24.64
N HIS A 111 -13.86 6.58 23.61
CA HIS A 111 -12.61 5.81 23.51
C HIS A 111 -11.56 6.53 22.67
N HIS A 112 -10.32 6.57 23.15
CA HIS A 112 -9.17 6.99 22.36
C HIS A 112 -8.69 5.84 21.48
N ARG A 113 -8.50 6.11 20.17
CA ARG A 113 -7.97 5.14 19.20
C ARG A 113 -6.66 5.67 18.62
N PRO A 114 -5.49 5.11 18.99
CA PRO A 114 -4.23 5.56 18.43
C PRO A 114 -4.14 5.20 16.94
N GLY A 115 -3.51 6.06 16.16
CA GLY A 115 -3.09 5.73 14.79
C GLY A 115 -2.08 4.59 14.77
N ARG A 116 -2.06 3.79 13.70
CA ARG A 116 -1.05 2.75 13.46
C ARG A 116 0.26 3.31 12.88
N GLY A 117 0.36 4.63 12.70
CA GLY A 117 1.55 5.32 12.22
C GLY A 117 1.77 5.24 10.69
N GLY A 118 0.79 4.76 9.94
CA GLY A 118 0.85 4.68 8.48
C GLY A 118 0.49 6.00 7.77
N ALA A 119 0.87 6.12 6.49
CA ALA A 119 0.53 7.29 5.66
C ALA A 119 -0.99 7.47 5.48
N ASP A 120 -1.74 6.37 5.39
CA ASP A 120 -3.21 6.38 5.27
C ASP A 120 -3.88 6.93 6.54
N ASP A 121 -3.31 6.63 7.72
CA ASP A 121 -3.80 7.17 8.99
C ASP A 121 -3.59 8.69 9.05
N ALA A 122 -2.44 9.20 8.58
CA ALA A 122 -2.16 10.63 8.57
C ALA A 122 -3.16 11.41 7.70
N ALA A 123 -3.47 10.91 6.49
CA ALA A 123 -4.45 11.53 5.60
C ALA A 123 -5.88 11.48 6.17
N ARG A 124 -6.26 10.36 6.79
CA ARG A 124 -7.55 10.21 7.48
C ARG A 124 -7.67 11.22 8.62
N PHE A 125 -6.68 11.26 9.53
CA PHE A 125 -6.70 12.16 10.68
C PHE A 125 -6.68 13.63 10.27
N GLN A 126 -5.97 13.99 9.20
CA GLN A 126 -5.99 15.37 8.68
C GLN A 126 -7.38 15.76 8.16
N THR A 127 -8.02 14.89 7.36
CA THR A 127 -9.39 15.12 6.86
C THR A 127 -10.38 15.26 8.01
N GLN A 128 -10.23 14.40 9.02
CA GLN A 128 -11.05 14.39 10.23
C GLN A 128 -10.84 15.64 11.09
N TYR A 129 -9.60 16.12 11.21
CA TYR A 129 -9.26 17.36 11.92
C TYR A 129 -9.87 18.59 11.22
N CYS A 130 -9.83 18.66 9.88
CA CYS A 130 -10.48 19.73 9.13
C CYS A 130 -11.99 19.80 9.42
N ARG A 131 -12.68 18.65 9.38
CA ARG A 131 -14.11 18.56 9.74
C ARG A 131 -14.37 18.96 11.19
N THR A 132 -13.47 18.59 12.10
CA THR A 132 -13.55 18.98 13.52
C THR A 132 -13.48 20.50 13.66
N LEU A 133 -12.58 21.18 12.94
CA LEU A 133 -12.47 22.64 12.94
C LEU A 133 -13.69 23.33 12.32
N GLU A 134 -14.23 22.81 11.22
CA GLU A 134 -15.47 23.33 10.62
C GLU A 134 -16.63 23.27 11.62
N ARG A 135 -16.77 22.15 12.31
CA ARG A 135 -17.85 21.96 13.28
C ARG A 135 -17.64 22.76 14.57
N TYR A 136 -16.40 22.91 15.00
CA TYR A 136 -16.04 23.85 16.05
C TYR A 136 -16.55 25.25 15.69
N ARG A 137 -16.31 25.72 14.45
CA ARG A 137 -16.81 27.03 14.00
C ARG A 137 -18.32 27.16 14.05
N THR A 138 -19.05 26.11 13.69
CA THR A 138 -20.50 26.09 13.74
C THR A 138 -21.04 26.26 15.17
N HIS A 139 -20.41 25.62 16.16
CA HIS A 139 -20.93 25.63 17.54
C HIS A 139 -20.30 26.69 18.45
N PHE A 140 -19.03 27.05 18.25
CA PHE A 140 -18.27 27.90 19.18
C PHE A 140 -17.61 29.12 18.52
N GLY A 141 -17.77 29.31 17.20
CA GLY A 141 -17.12 30.39 16.46
C GLY A 141 -15.65 30.08 16.15
N GLU A 142 -14.85 31.11 15.85
CA GLU A 142 -13.48 30.87 15.36
C GLU A 142 -12.59 30.23 16.44
N PRO A 143 -11.99 29.06 16.17
CA PRO A 143 -11.15 28.37 17.14
C PRO A 143 -9.87 29.15 17.44
N PRO A 144 -9.46 29.31 18.71
CA PRO A 144 -8.25 30.03 19.06
C PRO A 144 -7.01 29.27 18.56
N ALA A 145 -6.24 29.87 17.66
CA ALA A 145 -5.09 29.25 17.00
C ALA A 145 -4.01 28.70 17.96
N SER A 146 -3.94 29.23 19.18
CA SER A 146 -3.03 28.76 20.24
C SER A 146 -3.40 27.38 20.78
N CYS A 147 -4.66 26.97 20.67
CA CYS A 147 -5.18 25.68 21.11
C CYS A 147 -5.57 24.80 19.90
N TRP A 148 -5.99 25.42 18.81
CA TRP A 148 -6.45 24.77 17.58
C TRP A 148 -5.66 25.34 16.39
N PRO A 149 -4.40 24.90 16.19
CA PRO A 149 -3.60 25.37 15.08
C PRO A 149 -4.32 25.10 13.75
N PRO A 150 -4.16 25.97 12.74
CA PRO A 150 -4.74 25.75 11.43
C PRO A 150 -4.28 24.39 10.90
N ALA A 151 -5.20 23.65 10.27
CA ALA A 151 -4.83 22.41 9.61
C ALA A 151 -3.68 22.71 8.64
N PRO A 152 -2.59 21.91 8.64
CA PRO A 152 -1.55 22.06 7.64
C PRO A 152 -2.20 22.04 6.26
N PRO A 153 -1.72 22.83 5.28
CA PRO A 153 -2.19 22.69 3.91
C PRO A 153 -2.08 21.22 3.55
N GLN A 154 -3.12 20.65 2.90
CA GLN A 154 -3.08 19.26 2.46
C GLN A 154 -1.74 19.05 1.74
N PRO A 155 -0.83 18.22 2.28
CA PRO A 155 0.36 17.89 1.53
C PRO A 155 -0.16 17.24 0.25
N ALA A 156 0.09 17.88 -0.89
CA ALA A 156 -0.24 17.34 -2.20
C ALA A 156 0.33 15.92 -2.25
N VAL A 157 -0.56 14.93 -2.09
CA VAL A 157 -0.34 13.48 -2.16
C VAL A 157 1.12 13.09 -1.95
N SER A 158 1.65 13.21 -0.73
CA SER A 158 3.00 12.72 -0.41
C SER A 158 3.01 11.23 -0.09
N MET A 159 2.10 10.47 -0.69
CA MET A 159 2.13 9.00 -0.76
C MET A 159 3.20 8.52 -1.76
N GLN A 160 3.73 9.43 -2.58
CA GLN A 160 4.69 9.11 -3.62
C GLN A 160 6.09 8.76 -3.11
N ARG A 161 6.66 9.37 -2.05
CA ARG A 161 8.13 9.25 -1.85
C ARG A 161 8.63 7.88 -1.37
N SER A 162 7.87 7.14 -0.56
CA SER A 162 8.24 5.78 -0.14
C SER A 162 7.84 4.72 -1.17
N ASP A 163 6.67 4.88 -1.80
CA ASP A 163 6.26 4.05 -2.93
C ASP A 163 7.16 4.27 -4.13
N ASP A 164 7.64 5.48 -4.40
CA ASP A 164 8.50 5.80 -5.55
C ASP A 164 9.82 5.03 -5.48
N THR A 165 10.40 4.78 -4.30
CA THR A 165 11.67 4.02 -4.20
C THR A 165 11.46 2.52 -4.41
N SER A 166 10.47 1.93 -3.73
CA SER A 166 10.12 0.52 -3.88
C SER A 166 9.55 0.22 -5.27
N GLU A 167 8.69 1.10 -5.79
CA GLU A 167 8.12 1.02 -7.12
C GLU A 167 9.17 1.33 -8.19
N ALA A 168 10.09 2.29 -7.98
CA ALA A 168 11.23 2.48 -8.90
C ALA A 168 12.15 1.27 -8.90
N MET A 169 12.40 0.65 -7.74
CA MET A 169 13.19 -0.57 -7.63
C MET A 169 12.47 -1.73 -8.34
N LEU A 170 11.16 -1.92 -8.14
CA LEU A 170 10.36 -2.92 -8.84
C LEU A 170 10.28 -2.64 -10.34
N ARG A 171 10.15 -1.37 -10.76
CA ARG A 171 10.20 -0.96 -12.17
C ARG A 171 11.55 -1.27 -12.79
N ALA A 172 12.64 -0.98 -12.10
CA ALA A 172 14.00 -1.29 -12.55
C ALA A 172 14.27 -2.80 -12.62
N LEU A 173 13.82 -3.57 -11.61
CA LEU A 173 13.81 -5.03 -11.66
C LEU A 173 12.97 -5.52 -12.83
N ARG A 174 11.83 -4.90 -13.11
CA ARG A 174 11.02 -5.14 -14.31
C ARG A 174 11.63 -4.53 -15.58
N GLY A 175 12.80 -3.92 -15.57
CA GLY A 175 13.43 -3.33 -16.76
C GLY A 175 12.63 -2.21 -17.44
N LEU A 176 11.69 -1.59 -16.72
CA LEU A 176 10.87 -0.46 -17.20
C LEU A 176 11.67 0.84 -17.11
N PRO A 177 11.66 1.70 -18.15
CA PRO A 177 12.36 2.98 -18.10
C PRO A 177 11.65 3.98 -17.15
N PRO A 178 12.39 4.91 -16.52
CA PRO A 178 11.82 6.19 -16.09
C PRO A 178 11.31 6.94 -17.33
N GLN A 179 10.24 7.73 -17.16
CA GLN A 179 9.40 8.27 -18.25
C GLN A 179 10.15 9.00 -19.38
N ASP A 180 11.39 9.46 -19.18
CA ASP A 180 12.14 10.26 -20.17
C ASP A 180 13.30 9.56 -20.91
N MET A 181 13.63 8.29 -20.63
CA MET A 181 14.93 7.73 -21.06
C MET A 181 14.84 6.61 -22.12
N SER A 182 14.13 6.87 -23.21
CA SER A 182 13.69 5.84 -24.17
C SER A 182 14.75 5.36 -25.20
N ARG A 183 15.87 6.04 -25.46
CA ARG A 183 16.76 5.65 -26.60
C ARG A 183 18.28 5.75 -26.48
N GLN A 184 18.88 5.99 -25.31
CA GLN A 184 20.35 6.02 -25.18
C GLN A 184 20.88 4.79 -24.44
N LEU A 185 22.14 4.40 -24.72
CA LEU A 185 22.92 3.52 -23.85
C LEU A 185 22.64 3.94 -22.39
N PRO A 186 22.36 3.03 -21.45
CA PRO A 186 22.01 3.45 -20.10
C PRO A 186 23.23 4.19 -19.53
N ARG A 187 23.13 5.52 -19.44
CA ARG A 187 24.20 6.39 -18.90
C ARG A 187 24.70 5.89 -17.54
N ALA A 188 23.80 5.25 -16.78
CA ALA A 188 24.11 4.53 -15.55
C ALA A 188 25.15 3.41 -15.75
N LEU A 189 24.98 2.52 -16.75
CA LEU A 189 25.97 1.47 -17.02
C LEU A 189 27.33 2.06 -17.36
N ILE A 190 27.38 3.07 -18.24
CA ILE A 190 28.65 3.75 -18.59
C ILE A 190 29.28 4.37 -17.32
N GLY A 191 28.49 5.12 -16.55
CA GLY A 191 28.94 5.74 -15.30
C GLY A 191 29.50 4.74 -14.30
N TRP A 192 28.81 3.62 -14.08
CA TRP A 192 29.28 2.55 -13.21
C TRP A 192 30.53 1.84 -13.76
N THR A 193 30.63 1.63 -15.07
CA THR A 193 31.83 1.02 -15.67
C THR A 193 33.05 1.93 -15.57
N LEU A 194 32.87 3.24 -15.79
CA LEU A 194 33.93 4.24 -15.59
C LEU A 194 34.34 4.30 -14.12
N LEU A 195 33.38 4.32 -13.20
CA LEU A 195 33.67 4.29 -11.77
C LEU A 195 34.43 3.02 -11.38
N ALA A 196 33.99 1.85 -11.85
CA ALA A 196 34.66 0.58 -11.58
C ALA A 196 36.10 0.58 -12.13
N ALA A 197 36.32 1.12 -13.34
CA ALA A 197 37.64 1.26 -13.94
C ALA A 197 38.54 2.22 -13.15
N VAL A 198 38.01 3.38 -12.72
CA VAL A 198 38.73 4.35 -11.89
C VAL A 198 39.11 3.76 -10.53
N MET A 199 38.18 3.06 -9.86
CA MET A 199 38.46 2.42 -8.58
C MET A 199 39.45 1.26 -8.72
N ALA A 200 39.38 0.50 -9.82
CA ALA A 200 40.34 -0.54 -10.12
C ALA A 200 41.74 0.04 -10.41
N TRP A 201 41.83 1.14 -11.16
CA TRP A 201 43.08 1.83 -11.44
C TRP A 201 43.73 2.40 -10.17
N LEU A 202 42.95 3.08 -9.32
CA LEU A 202 43.41 3.59 -8.01
C LEU A 202 43.87 2.45 -7.08
N GLY A 203 43.13 1.34 -7.06
CA GLY A 203 43.49 0.14 -6.30
C GLY A 203 44.79 -0.50 -6.79
N ALA A 204 44.94 -0.66 -8.11
CA ALA A 204 46.14 -1.22 -8.73
C ALA A 204 47.38 -0.35 -8.54
N ALA A 205 47.24 0.98 -8.64
CA ALA A 205 48.32 1.93 -8.40
C ALA A 205 48.84 1.88 -6.96
N SER A 206 47.98 1.48 -6.01
CA SER A 206 48.31 1.39 -4.58
C SER A 206 48.62 -0.02 -4.09
N SER A 207 48.57 -1.04 -4.96
CA SER A 207 48.75 -2.47 -4.60
C SER A 207 50.15 -3.03 -4.84
N ALA A 208 51.17 -2.17 -5.03
CA ALA A 208 52.58 -2.56 -5.17
C ALA A 208 52.84 -3.69 -6.20
N GLY A 209 52.09 -3.71 -7.31
CA GLY A 209 52.29 -4.66 -8.42
C GLY A 209 51.47 -5.95 -8.35
N VAL A 210 50.60 -6.14 -7.35
CA VAL A 210 49.68 -7.28 -7.30
C VAL A 210 48.52 -7.08 -8.27
N VAL A 211 48.53 -7.82 -9.38
CA VAL A 211 47.56 -7.68 -10.50
C VAL A 211 46.19 -8.27 -10.16
N SER A 212 46.13 -9.30 -9.31
CA SER A 212 44.87 -10.01 -9.00
C SER A 212 44.01 -9.25 -7.98
N PRO A 213 42.79 -8.79 -8.33
CA PRO A 213 41.91 -8.07 -7.40
C PRO A 213 41.54 -8.86 -6.15
N LEU A 214 41.52 -10.20 -6.25
CA LEU A 214 41.27 -11.10 -5.13
C LEU A 214 42.35 -11.02 -4.04
N GLN A 215 43.54 -10.51 -4.34
CA GLN A 215 44.65 -10.38 -3.39
C GLN A 215 44.78 -8.96 -2.81
N TRP A 216 43.94 -8.02 -3.24
CA TRP A 216 44.01 -6.63 -2.77
C TRP A 216 43.55 -6.48 -1.31
N ARG A 217 44.01 -5.39 -0.67
CA ARG A 217 43.61 -5.00 0.68
C ARG A 217 42.10 -4.77 0.75
N GLY A 218 41.51 -5.06 1.92
CA GLY A 218 40.05 -5.12 2.11
C GLY A 218 39.29 -3.89 1.60
N VAL A 219 39.79 -2.67 1.87
CA VAL A 219 39.11 -1.42 1.46
C VAL A 219 39.13 -1.21 -0.06
N GLN A 220 40.27 -1.45 -0.72
CA GLN A 220 40.40 -1.30 -2.17
C GLN A 220 39.48 -2.27 -2.91
N PHE A 221 39.46 -3.53 -2.48
CA PHE A 221 38.53 -4.53 -3.01
C PHE A 221 37.08 -4.12 -2.79
N LEU A 222 36.73 -3.62 -1.60
CA LEU A 222 35.35 -3.23 -1.26
C LEU A 222 34.82 -2.14 -2.19
N CYS A 223 35.62 -1.12 -2.49
CA CYS A 223 35.24 -0.05 -3.40
C CYS A 223 34.98 -0.55 -4.84
N VAL A 224 35.86 -1.42 -5.35
CA VAL A 224 35.66 -2.04 -6.66
C VAL A 224 34.43 -2.94 -6.65
N PHE A 225 34.24 -3.70 -5.57
CA PHE A 225 33.09 -4.59 -5.43
C PHE A 225 31.76 -3.83 -5.46
N ILE A 226 31.65 -2.70 -4.75
CA ILE A 226 30.47 -1.83 -4.79
C ILE A 226 30.22 -1.30 -6.21
N ALA A 227 31.26 -0.85 -6.91
CA ALA A 227 31.12 -0.39 -8.29
C ALA A 227 30.66 -1.52 -9.23
N LEU A 228 31.19 -2.74 -9.05
CA LEU A 228 30.77 -3.93 -9.80
C LEU A 228 29.31 -4.32 -9.53
N ILE A 229 28.81 -4.16 -8.30
CA ILE A 229 27.38 -4.32 -8.00
C ILE A 229 26.54 -3.35 -8.84
N GLY A 230 26.94 -2.08 -8.92
CA GLY A 230 26.27 -1.07 -9.74
C GLY A 230 26.30 -1.39 -11.25
N VAL A 231 27.44 -1.88 -11.76
CA VAL A 231 27.57 -2.36 -13.15
C VAL A 231 26.65 -3.55 -13.41
N ALA A 232 26.70 -4.58 -12.55
CA ALA A 232 25.90 -5.79 -12.72
C ALA A 232 24.40 -5.50 -12.66
N TRP A 233 23.95 -4.64 -11.74
CA TRP A 233 22.57 -4.19 -11.66
C TRP A 233 22.13 -3.46 -12.94
N SER A 234 22.96 -2.52 -13.41
CA SER A 234 22.66 -1.73 -14.62
C SER A 234 22.65 -2.61 -15.88
N MET A 235 23.57 -3.58 -15.97
CA MET A 235 23.66 -4.55 -17.05
C MET A 235 22.43 -5.48 -17.04
N ALA A 236 22.05 -6.00 -15.87
CA ALA A 236 20.88 -6.87 -15.72
C ALA A 236 19.57 -6.16 -16.11
N ALA A 237 19.40 -4.90 -15.67
CA ALA A 237 18.26 -4.07 -16.07
C ALA A 237 18.25 -3.75 -17.57
N TRP A 238 19.43 -3.49 -18.15
CA TRP A 238 19.58 -3.24 -19.58
C TRP A 238 19.30 -4.47 -20.45
N LEU A 239 19.84 -5.64 -20.08
CA LEU A 239 19.56 -6.91 -20.74
C LEU A 239 18.05 -7.22 -20.71
N ARG A 240 17.40 -7.00 -19.56
CA ARG A 240 15.93 -7.08 -19.43
C ARG A 240 15.22 -6.18 -20.41
N ARG A 241 15.75 -4.99 -20.70
CA ARG A 241 15.12 -4.07 -21.62
C ARG A 241 15.31 -4.51 -23.07
N VAL A 242 16.55 -4.74 -23.50
CA VAL A 242 16.88 -5.01 -24.91
C VAL A 242 16.26 -6.32 -25.40
N LEU A 243 16.24 -7.34 -24.55
CA LEU A 243 15.71 -8.67 -24.89
C LEU A 243 14.17 -8.75 -24.82
N ARG A 244 13.47 -7.69 -24.38
CA ARG A 244 11.99 -7.60 -24.32
C ARG A 244 11.36 -6.88 -25.49
N ARG A 245 12.09 -6.68 -26.58
CA ARG A 245 11.54 -6.00 -27.76
C ARG A 245 10.41 -6.83 -28.35
N GLY A 246 9.20 -6.26 -28.33
CA GLY A 246 8.05 -6.75 -29.06
C GLY A 246 7.66 -5.74 -30.14
N ARG A 247 6.93 -6.19 -31.16
CA ARG A 247 6.21 -5.30 -32.08
C ARG A 247 4.77 -5.23 -31.60
N ALA A 248 4.22 -4.04 -31.43
CA ALA A 248 2.78 -3.90 -31.23
C ALA A 248 2.09 -4.02 -32.59
N ALA A 249 1.21 -5.01 -32.75
CA ALA A 249 0.34 -5.14 -33.90
C ALA A 249 -1.13 -5.01 -33.45
N GLY A 250 -1.84 -4.07 -34.07
CA GLY A 250 -3.31 -3.97 -33.98
C GLY A 250 -3.85 -3.14 -32.81
N THR A 251 -5.16 -2.96 -32.83
CA THR A 251 -5.96 -2.37 -31.76
C THR A 251 -6.15 -3.40 -30.63
N LEU A 252 -6.12 -2.94 -29.38
CA LEU A 252 -6.44 -3.78 -28.23
C LEU A 252 -7.91 -3.65 -27.86
N GLU A 253 -8.55 -4.78 -27.61
CA GLU A 253 -9.87 -4.82 -26.98
C GLU A 253 -9.74 -4.59 -25.46
N ALA A 254 -10.83 -4.17 -24.82
CA ALA A 254 -10.84 -3.89 -23.37
C ALA A 254 -10.40 -5.09 -22.52
N ALA A 255 -10.80 -6.31 -22.90
CA ALA A 255 -10.39 -7.55 -22.23
C ALA A 255 -8.90 -7.85 -22.40
N GLU A 256 -8.32 -7.60 -23.58
CA GLU A 256 -6.88 -7.75 -23.82
C GLU A 256 -6.08 -6.70 -23.05
N LEU A 257 -6.58 -5.46 -22.95
CA LEU A 257 -6.00 -4.39 -22.15
C LEU A 257 -6.02 -4.72 -20.65
N ALA A 258 -7.14 -5.27 -20.16
CA ALA A 258 -7.25 -5.76 -18.79
C ALA A 258 -6.25 -6.90 -18.52
N TYR A 259 -6.15 -7.87 -19.44
CA TYR A 259 -5.19 -8.95 -19.33
C TYR A 259 -3.75 -8.41 -19.33
N LEU A 260 -3.44 -7.42 -20.17
CA LEU A 260 -2.13 -6.79 -20.21
C LEU A 260 -1.78 -6.09 -18.89
N SER A 261 -2.75 -5.47 -18.22
CA SER A 261 -2.51 -4.71 -16.99
C SER A 261 -2.33 -5.59 -15.74
N GLY A 262 -3.11 -6.66 -15.61
CA GLY A 262 -3.15 -7.48 -14.39
C GLY A 262 -3.36 -8.99 -14.60
N GLY A 263 -3.32 -9.48 -15.85
CA GLY A 263 -3.54 -10.89 -16.19
C GLY A 263 -5.00 -11.31 -16.10
N ALA A 264 -5.25 -12.62 -16.04
CA ALA A 264 -6.59 -13.20 -16.02
C ALA A 264 -7.46 -12.68 -14.86
N ASP A 265 -6.86 -12.40 -13.70
CA ASP A 265 -7.59 -11.84 -12.54
C ASP A 265 -8.23 -10.49 -12.86
N ARG A 266 -7.55 -9.67 -13.66
CA ARG A 266 -8.04 -8.35 -14.05
C ARG A 266 -9.13 -8.42 -15.11
N VAL A 267 -9.07 -9.41 -15.99
CA VAL A 267 -10.14 -9.67 -16.96
C VAL A 267 -11.42 -10.10 -16.24
N ALA A 268 -11.30 -10.95 -15.22
CA ALA A 268 -12.45 -11.30 -14.38
C ALA A 268 -13.04 -10.08 -13.68
N ASP A 269 -12.21 -9.17 -13.14
CA ASP A 269 -12.68 -7.92 -12.53
C ASP A 269 -13.42 -7.03 -13.54
N LEU A 270 -12.89 -6.93 -14.77
CA LEU A 270 -13.52 -6.21 -15.87
C LEU A 270 -14.91 -6.78 -16.16
N TRP A 271 -15.02 -8.08 -16.43
CA TRP A 271 -16.30 -8.70 -16.78
C TRP A 271 -17.34 -8.59 -15.66
N CYS A 272 -16.93 -8.77 -14.40
CA CYS A 272 -17.82 -8.53 -13.27
C CYS A 272 -18.30 -7.08 -13.22
N THR A 273 -17.40 -6.11 -13.42
CA THR A 273 -17.75 -4.68 -13.41
C THR A 273 -18.70 -4.34 -14.58
N GLU A 274 -18.41 -4.83 -15.78
CA GLU A 274 -19.25 -4.68 -16.98
C GLU A 274 -20.68 -5.22 -16.77
N LEU A 275 -20.80 -6.36 -16.07
CA LEU A 275 -22.10 -6.97 -15.76
C LEU A 275 -22.84 -6.23 -14.63
N LEU A 276 -22.11 -5.68 -13.65
CA LEU A 276 -22.66 -4.85 -12.58
C LEU A 276 -23.17 -3.50 -13.09
N VAL A 277 -22.48 -2.91 -14.06
CA VAL A 277 -22.83 -1.60 -14.64
C VAL A 277 -24.06 -1.70 -15.55
N ARG A 278 -24.27 -2.86 -16.18
CA ARG A 278 -25.47 -3.15 -17.00
C ARG A 278 -26.65 -3.69 -16.20
N ASP A 279 -26.57 -3.68 -14.87
CA ASP A 279 -27.57 -4.25 -13.96
C ASP A 279 -27.93 -5.73 -14.24
N ALA A 280 -27.09 -6.45 -14.99
CA ALA A 280 -27.28 -7.88 -15.27
C ALA A 280 -27.03 -8.73 -14.03
N VAL A 281 -26.19 -8.20 -13.13
CA VAL A 281 -25.75 -8.79 -11.87
C VAL A 281 -25.87 -7.70 -10.82
N SER A 282 -26.40 -8.02 -9.63
CA SER A 282 -26.42 -7.11 -8.49
C SER A 282 -25.79 -7.76 -7.26
N LEU A 283 -25.04 -6.98 -6.48
CA LEU A 283 -24.42 -7.43 -5.24
C LEU A 283 -25.42 -7.28 -4.09
N GLN A 284 -25.97 -8.38 -3.57
CA GLN A 284 -26.81 -8.37 -2.37
C GLN A 284 -26.00 -8.74 -1.12
N ARG A 285 -26.23 -7.98 -0.04
CA ARG A 285 -25.65 -8.22 1.27
C ARG A 285 -26.69 -8.93 2.13
N ASP A 286 -26.37 -10.12 2.61
CA ASP A 286 -27.19 -10.79 3.62
C ASP A 286 -26.91 -10.16 4.99
N GLU A 287 -27.97 -9.89 5.76
CA GLU A 287 -27.88 -9.32 7.10
C GLU A 287 -27.53 -10.37 8.17
N ARG A 288 -27.70 -11.67 7.86
CA ARG A 288 -27.57 -12.76 8.84
C ARG A 288 -26.19 -13.40 8.89
N GLU A 289 -25.43 -13.37 7.80
CA GLU A 289 -24.06 -13.88 7.76
C GLU A 289 -23.12 -12.84 7.13
N PRO A 290 -22.08 -12.36 7.87
CA PRO A 290 -21.10 -11.42 7.31
C PRO A 290 -20.17 -12.06 6.26
N ALA A 291 -20.31 -13.37 6.03
CA ALA A 291 -19.48 -14.16 5.14
C ALA A 291 -20.17 -14.38 3.78
N TYR A 292 -19.84 -13.49 2.85
CA TYR A 292 -20.01 -13.58 1.40
C TYR A 292 -21.35 -13.13 0.79
N ARG A 293 -21.19 -12.37 -0.31
CA ARG A 293 -22.15 -11.46 -0.94
C ARG A 293 -22.61 -12.06 -2.26
N TRP A 294 -23.91 -12.00 -2.51
CA TRP A 294 -24.54 -12.66 -3.64
C TRP A 294 -24.54 -11.81 -4.90
N VAL A 295 -24.45 -12.48 -6.04
CA VAL A 295 -24.72 -11.94 -7.38
C VAL A 295 -26.14 -12.35 -7.75
N ALA A 296 -27.14 -11.53 -7.44
CA ALA A 296 -28.49 -11.77 -7.97
C ALA A 296 -28.47 -11.42 -9.46
N CYS A 297 -28.60 -12.44 -10.31
CA CYS A 297 -28.63 -12.31 -11.76
C CYS A 297 -30.04 -11.97 -12.23
N GLN A 298 -30.20 -10.94 -13.06
CA GLN A 298 -31.49 -10.67 -13.68
C GLN A 298 -31.73 -11.65 -14.87
N PRO A 299 -32.90 -12.31 -14.94
CA PRO A 299 -33.15 -13.32 -15.97
C PRO A 299 -33.26 -12.76 -17.40
N GLN A 300 -33.50 -11.46 -17.57
CA GLN A 300 -33.78 -10.83 -18.87
C GLN A 300 -32.77 -9.77 -19.33
N ALA A 301 -31.63 -9.63 -18.65
CA ALA A 301 -30.63 -8.64 -19.04
C ALA A 301 -30.01 -8.99 -20.40
N THR A 302 -30.13 -8.09 -21.37
CA THR A 302 -29.48 -8.19 -22.68
C THR A 302 -28.03 -7.77 -22.56
N VAL A 303 -27.12 -8.72 -22.67
CA VAL A 303 -25.67 -8.46 -22.62
C VAL A 303 -25.07 -8.68 -24.01
N THR A 304 -23.97 -7.97 -24.31
CA THR A 304 -23.18 -8.21 -25.52
C THR A 304 -22.76 -9.68 -25.63
N PRO A 305 -22.72 -10.27 -26.83
CA PRO A 305 -22.43 -11.70 -27.03
C PRO A 305 -21.07 -12.13 -26.46
N ALA A 306 -20.10 -11.22 -26.34
CA ALA A 306 -18.79 -11.49 -25.74
C ALA A 306 -18.84 -11.74 -24.22
N LEU A 307 -19.87 -11.25 -23.51
CA LEU A 307 -20.04 -11.36 -22.06
C LEU A 307 -21.02 -12.47 -21.66
N GLU A 308 -21.77 -13.03 -22.61
CA GLU A 308 -22.73 -14.13 -22.35
C GLU A 308 -22.08 -15.33 -21.64
N PRO A 309 -20.87 -15.78 -22.04
CA PRO A 309 -20.21 -16.89 -21.35
C PRO A 309 -19.83 -16.56 -19.90
N ALA A 310 -19.49 -15.29 -19.61
CA ALA A 310 -19.17 -14.84 -18.26
C ALA A 310 -20.44 -14.74 -17.39
N LEU A 311 -21.54 -14.27 -17.98
CA LEU A 311 -22.86 -14.24 -17.33
C LEU A 311 -23.33 -15.66 -17.00
N GLN A 312 -23.16 -16.63 -17.90
CA GLN A 312 -23.55 -18.01 -17.67
C GLN A 312 -22.78 -18.63 -16.49
N ILE A 313 -21.48 -18.36 -16.36
CA ILE A 313 -20.66 -18.80 -15.22
C ILE A 313 -21.17 -18.23 -13.91
N LEU A 314 -21.53 -16.94 -13.89
CA LEU A 314 -22.07 -16.28 -12.70
C LEU A 314 -23.49 -16.75 -12.35
N ARG A 315 -24.26 -17.24 -13.32
CA ARG A 315 -25.57 -17.85 -13.10
C ARG A 315 -25.49 -19.27 -12.52
N THR A 316 -24.47 -20.04 -12.88
CA THR A 316 -24.35 -21.45 -12.47
C THR A 316 -23.55 -21.65 -11.18
N THR A 317 -22.73 -20.67 -10.79
CA THR A 317 -21.82 -20.81 -9.66
C THR A 317 -22.26 -19.91 -8.51
N GLU A 318 -22.73 -20.50 -7.42
CA GLU A 318 -23.18 -19.77 -6.23
C GLU A 318 -22.02 -19.13 -5.43
N ASP A 319 -20.85 -19.78 -5.39
CA ASP A 319 -19.67 -19.27 -4.67
C ASP A 319 -18.90 -18.22 -5.50
N PRO A 320 -18.73 -16.97 -4.99
CA PRO A 320 -18.03 -15.90 -5.71
C PRO A 320 -16.56 -16.20 -6.00
N LEU A 321 -15.86 -16.95 -5.14
CA LEU A 321 -14.46 -17.30 -5.38
C LEU A 321 -14.32 -18.36 -6.47
N LEU A 322 -15.23 -19.33 -6.51
CA LEU A 322 -15.30 -20.32 -7.59
C LEU A 322 -15.71 -19.67 -8.92
N ALA A 323 -16.66 -18.74 -8.90
CA ALA A 323 -17.05 -17.97 -10.07
C ALA A 323 -15.88 -17.15 -10.62
N LEU A 324 -15.13 -16.44 -9.76
CA LEU A 324 -13.92 -15.73 -10.16
C LEU A 324 -12.84 -16.66 -10.70
N ARG A 325 -12.67 -17.88 -10.16
CA ARG A 325 -11.75 -18.88 -10.70
C ARG A 325 -12.17 -19.35 -12.09
N ALA A 326 -13.45 -19.60 -12.30
CA ALA A 326 -14.00 -20.00 -13.60
C ALA A 326 -13.84 -18.88 -14.65
N LEU A 327 -14.09 -17.63 -14.29
CA LEU A 327 -13.84 -16.48 -15.16
C LEU A 327 -12.36 -16.34 -15.52
N ARG A 328 -11.44 -16.56 -14.58
CA ARG A 328 -9.99 -16.56 -14.89
C ARG A 328 -9.62 -17.66 -15.90
N ALA A 329 -10.21 -18.84 -15.77
CA ALA A 329 -9.99 -19.94 -16.71
C ALA A 329 -10.48 -19.56 -18.13
N GLN A 330 -11.63 -18.90 -18.22
CA GLN A 330 -12.16 -18.39 -19.49
C GLN A 330 -11.30 -17.30 -20.12
N ALA A 331 -10.54 -16.53 -19.33
CA ALA A 331 -9.61 -15.52 -19.83
C ALA A 331 -8.27 -16.11 -20.36
N ALA A 332 -8.00 -17.41 -20.15
CA ALA A 332 -6.74 -18.04 -20.55
C ALA A 332 -6.41 -17.93 -22.06
N PRO A 333 -7.37 -18.06 -23.00
CA PRO A 333 -7.10 -17.93 -24.45
C PRO A 333 -6.60 -16.54 -24.87
N LEU A 334 -6.95 -15.48 -24.14
CA LEU A 334 -6.50 -14.11 -24.44
C LEU A 334 -4.98 -13.96 -24.35
N LYS A 335 -4.32 -14.82 -23.55
CA LYS A 335 -2.87 -14.88 -23.46
C LYS A 335 -2.23 -15.15 -24.82
N GLN A 336 -2.81 -16.07 -25.62
CA GLN A 336 -2.26 -16.44 -26.91
C GLN A 336 -2.40 -15.30 -27.91
N GLY A 337 -3.55 -14.63 -27.95
CA GLY A 337 -3.74 -13.43 -28.78
C GLY A 337 -2.74 -12.32 -28.46
N LEU A 338 -2.41 -12.09 -27.18
CA LEU A 338 -1.40 -11.12 -26.79
C LEU A 338 0.05 -11.54 -27.13
N ILE A 339 0.33 -12.85 -27.15
CA ILE A 339 1.61 -13.39 -27.63
C ILE A 339 1.73 -13.16 -29.14
N ASP A 340 0.67 -13.47 -29.90
CA ASP A 340 0.63 -13.30 -31.36
C ASP A 340 0.75 -11.82 -31.76
N LYS A 341 0.13 -10.91 -30.98
CA LYS A 341 0.26 -9.46 -31.12
C LYS A 341 1.61 -8.90 -30.64
N GLY A 342 2.51 -9.72 -30.11
CA GLY A 342 3.84 -9.32 -29.65
C GLY A 342 3.86 -8.46 -28.37
N LEU A 343 2.77 -8.44 -27.61
CA LEU A 343 2.62 -7.64 -26.37
C LEU A 343 2.97 -8.45 -25.11
N TRP A 344 2.92 -9.78 -25.21
CA TRP A 344 3.23 -10.71 -24.12
C TRP A 344 4.37 -11.66 -24.48
N LEU A 345 5.18 -12.06 -23.49
CA LEU A 345 6.30 -12.98 -23.69
C LEU A 345 5.85 -14.44 -23.56
N THR A 346 6.37 -15.31 -24.43
CA THR A 346 6.20 -16.76 -24.26
C THR A 346 6.89 -17.24 -22.98
N GLY A 347 6.38 -18.32 -22.38
CA GLY A 347 6.92 -18.85 -21.12
C GLY A 347 8.42 -19.15 -21.19
N GLY A 348 8.87 -19.79 -22.27
CA GLY A 348 10.28 -20.07 -22.52
C GLY A 348 11.13 -18.82 -22.70
N ALA A 349 10.66 -17.81 -23.46
CA ALA A 349 11.38 -16.55 -23.62
C ALA A 349 11.48 -15.76 -22.31
N ALA A 350 10.40 -15.76 -21.51
CA ALA A 350 10.38 -15.14 -20.18
C ALA A 350 11.36 -15.82 -19.21
N ALA A 351 11.43 -17.16 -19.22
CA ALA A 351 12.37 -17.93 -18.39
C ALA A 351 13.83 -17.70 -18.81
N GLY A 352 14.13 -17.81 -20.11
CA GLY A 352 15.45 -17.55 -20.66
C GLY A 352 15.93 -16.12 -20.36
N LEU A 353 15.03 -15.14 -20.46
CA LEU A 353 15.33 -13.76 -20.10
C LEU A 353 15.67 -13.58 -18.62
N ARG A 354 14.93 -14.24 -17.71
CA ARG A 354 15.24 -14.20 -16.27
C ARG A 354 16.65 -14.75 -16.05
N LEU A 355 16.94 -15.93 -16.61
CA LEU A 355 18.25 -16.57 -16.49
C LEU A 355 19.38 -15.65 -17.00
N ILE A 356 19.29 -15.17 -18.24
CA ILE A 356 20.30 -14.28 -18.84
C ILE A 356 20.50 -13.02 -18.00
N SER A 357 19.42 -12.42 -17.49
CA SER A 357 19.51 -11.21 -16.67
C SER A 357 20.10 -11.45 -15.27
N THR A 358 20.01 -12.66 -14.72
CA THR A 358 20.61 -13.00 -13.42
C THR A 358 22.10 -13.25 -13.48
N VAL A 359 22.64 -13.65 -14.64
CA VAL A 359 24.06 -14.02 -14.81
C VAL A 359 25.03 -12.92 -14.36
N PRO A 360 24.90 -11.63 -14.76
CA PRO A 360 25.85 -10.60 -14.35
C PRO A 360 25.92 -10.41 -12.83
N VAL A 361 24.76 -10.46 -12.15
CA VAL A 361 24.69 -10.30 -10.68
C VAL A 361 25.23 -11.55 -9.98
N ALA A 362 24.94 -12.73 -10.52
CA ALA A 362 25.47 -13.99 -9.99
C ALA A 362 27.00 -14.09 -10.11
N LEU A 363 27.59 -13.57 -11.19
CA LEU A 363 29.05 -13.50 -11.35
C LEU A 363 29.70 -12.59 -10.30
N VAL A 364 29.09 -11.44 -10.00
CA VAL A 364 29.57 -10.56 -8.91
C VAL A 364 29.41 -11.23 -7.55
N TRP A 365 28.29 -11.91 -7.31
CA TRP A 365 28.09 -12.69 -6.09
C TRP A 365 29.18 -13.76 -5.92
N LEU A 366 29.50 -14.51 -6.97
CA LEU A 366 30.55 -15.53 -6.95
C LEU A 366 31.92 -14.95 -6.62
N LEU A 367 32.27 -13.80 -7.22
CA LEU A 367 33.51 -13.08 -6.90
C LEU A 367 33.57 -12.70 -5.41
N GLY A 368 32.46 -12.19 -4.87
CA GLY A 368 32.32 -11.86 -3.45
C GLY A 368 32.51 -13.08 -2.56
N ALA A 369 31.85 -14.19 -2.89
CA ALA A 369 31.95 -15.46 -2.16
C ALA A 369 33.39 -15.99 -2.13
N CYS A 370 34.10 -15.99 -3.27
CA CYS A 370 35.50 -16.37 -3.32
C CYS A 370 36.37 -15.51 -2.38
N LYS A 371 36.16 -14.18 -2.37
CA LYS A 371 36.90 -13.28 -1.48
C LYS A 371 36.53 -13.49 -0.01
N LEU A 372 35.28 -13.83 0.30
CA LEU A 372 34.84 -14.15 1.66
C LEU A 372 35.58 -15.37 2.20
N VAL A 373 35.69 -16.43 1.41
CA VAL A 373 36.44 -17.64 1.78
C VAL A 373 37.90 -17.30 2.06
N ILE A 374 38.56 -16.54 1.17
CA ILE A 374 39.95 -16.09 1.37
C ILE A 374 40.07 -15.24 2.64
N GLY A 375 39.12 -14.34 2.90
CA GLY A 375 39.12 -13.46 4.07
C GLY A 375 38.98 -14.22 5.39
N VAL A 376 38.13 -15.25 5.41
CA VAL A 376 37.93 -16.14 6.58
C VAL A 376 39.18 -16.98 6.83
N GLN A 377 39.76 -17.58 5.78
CA GLN A 377 41.01 -18.35 5.89
C GLN A 377 42.20 -17.49 6.35
N GLY A 378 42.22 -16.21 5.97
CA GLY A 378 43.24 -15.24 6.36
C GLY A 378 43.02 -14.57 7.72
N ASN A 379 41.99 -14.95 8.50
CA ASN A 379 41.62 -14.30 9.76
C ASN A 379 41.45 -12.77 9.67
N HIS A 380 40.96 -12.28 8.53
CA HIS A 380 40.68 -10.85 8.32
C HIS A 380 39.24 -10.49 8.74
N PRO A 381 38.97 -9.24 9.14
CA PRO A 381 37.60 -8.79 9.40
C PRO A 381 36.77 -8.77 8.11
N VAL A 382 35.77 -9.66 8.02
CA VAL A 382 34.93 -9.85 6.80
C VAL A 382 33.53 -9.25 6.89
N GLY A 383 33.17 -8.56 7.98
CA GLY A 383 31.80 -8.11 8.25
C GLY A 383 31.17 -7.26 7.12
N TYR A 384 31.90 -6.27 6.59
CA TYR A 384 31.42 -5.44 5.49
C TYR A 384 31.19 -6.23 4.19
N LEU A 385 32.07 -7.20 3.89
CA LEU A 385 31.94 -8.05 2.72
C LEU A 385 30.73 -8.98 2.84
N LEU A 386 30.49 -9.53 4.03
CA LEU A 386 29.30 -10.34 4.31
C LEU A 386 28.01 -9.54 4.05
N GLY A 387 27.94 -8.29 4.53
CA GLY A 387 26.79 -7.41 4.29
C GLY A 387 26.53 -7.17 2.79
N LEU A 388 27.59 -6.93 2.00
CA LEU A 388 27.46 -6.77 0.56
C LEU A 388 27.08 -8.07 -0.16
N ILE A 389 27.56 -9.23 0.32
CA ILE A 389 27.13 -10.54 -0.22
C ILE A 389 25.64 -10.74 0.03
N VAL A 390 25.13 -10.45 1.22
CA VAL A 390 23.69 -10.52 1.54
C VAL A 390 22.89 -9.62 0.59
N LEU A 391 23.34 -8.38 0.36
CA LEU A 391 22.72 -7.48 -0.61
C LEU A 391 22.71 -8.07 -2.02
N THR A 392 23.84 -8.61 -2.50
CA THR A 392 23.91 -9.24 -3.83
C THR A 392 23.06 -10.49 -3.94
N SER A 393 22.93 -11.30 -2.88
CA SER A 393 22.00 -12.44 -2.82
C SER A 393 20.55 -11.98 -2.99
N ALA A 394 20.16 -10.90 -2.30
CA ALA A 394 18.83 -10.32 -2.46
C ALA A 394 18.60 -9.78 -3.88
N LEU A 395 19.63 -9.21 -4.52
CA LEU A 395 19.56 -8.81 -5.93
C LEU A 395 19.40 -10.02 -6.86
N VAL A 396 20.22 -11.06 -6.72
CA VAL A 396 20.10 -12.31 -7.51
C VAL A 396 18.69 -12.87 -7.38
N LEU A 397 18.17 -12.97 -6.14
CA LEU A 397 16.82 -13.44 -5.88
C LEU A 397 15.76 -12.52 -6.50
N GLY A 398 15.91 -11.21 -6.38
CA GLY A 398 15.00 -10.23 -6.99
C GLY A 398 14.95 -10.36 -8.51
N PHE A 399 16.10 -10.50 -9.17
CA PHE A 399 16.13 -10.77 -10.61
C PHE A 399 15.56 -12.18 -10.91
N ALA A 400 15.88 -13.23 -10.17
CA ALA A 400 15.36 -14.57 -10.45
C ALA A 400 13.83 -14.68 -10.28
N LEU A 401 13.30 -14.11 -9.20
CA LEU A 401 11.90 -14.27 -8.79
C LEU A 401 10.95 -13.28 -9.45
N VAL A 402 11.37 -12.02 -9.70
CA VAL A 402 10.45 -11.01 -10.25
C VAL A 402 10.07 -11.39 -11.69
N PRO A 403 8.79 -11.73 -11.94
CA PRO A 403 8.39 -12.26 -13.22
C PRO A 403 8.36 -11.17 -14.28
N VAL A 404 8.91 -11.53 -15.43
CA VAL A 404 8.93 -10.71 -16.64
C VAL A 404 7.89 -11.28 -17.59
N ARG A 405 6.73 -10.63 -17.68
CA ARG A 405 5.58 -11.14 -18.44
C ARG A 405 5.31 -10.34 -19.73
N ARG A 406 5.54 -9.03 -19.70
CA ARG A 406 5.20 -8.09 -20.78
C ARG A 406 6.40 -7.72 -21.63
N THR A 407 6.15 -7.44 -22.91
CA THR A 407 7.13 -6.84 -23.81
C THR A 407 7.19 -5.31 -23.62
N LEU A 408 8.25 -4.68 -24.09
CA LEU A 408 8.36 -3.20 -24.07
C LEU A 408 7.23 -2.52 -24.85
N ALA A 409 6.73 -3.15 -25.91
CA ALA A 409 5.62 -2.62 -26.70
C ALA A 409 4.30 -2.70 -25.92
N GLY A 410 4.07 -3.79 -25.19
CA GLY A 410 2.94 -3.91 -24.26
C GLY A 410 2.98 -2.86 -23.16
N ASP A 411 4.14 -2.65 -22.54
CA ASP A 411 4.29 -1.62 -21.50
C ASP A 411 4.08 -0.20 -22.05
N ALA A 412 4.58 0.10 -23.25
CA ALA A 412 4.36 1.40 -23.91
C ALA A 412 2.88 1.63 -24.23
N CYS A 413 2.19 0.63 -24.77
CA CYS A 413 0.77 0.74 -25.07
C CYS A 413 -0.07 0.99 -23.81
N LEU A 414 0.21 0.24 -22.74
CA LEU A 414 -0.45 0.41 -21.45
C LEU A 414 -0.17 1.79 -20.84
N GLN A 415 1.04 2.34 -21.02
CA GLN A 415 1.36 3.71 -20.60
C GLN A 415 0.53 4.74 -21.39
N THR A 416 0.40 4.59 -22.70
CA THR A 416 -0.44 5.47 -23.53
C THR A 416 -1.90 5.44 -23.07
N CYS A 417 -2.45 4.25 -22.81
CA CYS A 417 -3.83 4.12 -22.30
C CYS A 417 -4.01 4.78 -20.91
N ARG A 418 -3.02 4.64 -20.01
CA ARG A 418 -3.05 5.30 -18.69
C ARG A 418 -2.91 6.83 -18.76
N GLN A 419 -2.23 7.35 -19.79
CA GLN A 419 -2.15 8.79 -20.02
C GLN A 419 -3.48 9.34 -20.56
N ALA A 420 -4.17 8.57 -21.39
CA ALA A 420 -5.48 8.93 -21.93
C ALA A 420 -6.59 8.88 -20.86
N LEU A 421 -6.63 7.82 -20.05
CA LEU A 421 -7.68 7.62 -19.03
C LEU A 421 -7.15 7.94 -17.62
N ARG A 422 -7.68 9.00 -17.01
CA ARG A 422 -7.36 9.35 -15.61
C ARG A 422 -7.92 8.30 -14.64
N ARG A 423 -7.23 8.11 -13.51
CA ARG A 423 -7.66 7.16 -12.45
C ARG A 423 -9.06 7.43 -11.90
N ASP A 424 -9.42 8.71 -11.76
CA ASP A 424 -10.74 9.12 -11.27
C ASP A 424 -11.82 9.15 -12.36
N ALA A 425 -11.56 8.59 -13.55
CA ALA A 425 -12.54 8.58 -14.65
C ALA A 425 -13.87 7.96 -14.21
N ALA A 426 -13.84 6.85 -13.48
CA ALA A 426 -15.05 6.18 -12.97
C ALA A 426 -15.88 7.05 -12.00
N ARG A 427 -15.26 8.00 -11.29
CA ARG A 427 -15.95 8.95 -10.40
C ARG A 427 -16.55 10.14 -11.15
N ASN A 428 -15.94 10.50 -12.28
CA ASN A 428 -16.28 11.70 -13.06
C ASN A 428 -17.18 11.38 -14.26
N GLY A 429 -17.88 10.24 -14.25
CA GLY A 429 -18.82 9.82 -15.30
C GLY A 429 -18.19 9.12 -16.51
N GLY A 430 -16.93 8.71 -16.43
CA GLY A 430 -16.31 7.81 -17.42
C GLY A 430 -16.70 6.35 -17.20
N ASP A 431 -16.42 5.50 -18.19
CA ASP A 431 -16.74 4.07 -18.11
C ASP A 431 -15.97 3.38 -16.95
N PRO A 432 -16.68 2.93 -15.89
CA PRO A 432 -16.05 2.29 -14.74
C PRO A 432 -15.36 0.97 -15.09
N ALA A 433 -15.83 0.26 -16.12
CA ALA A 433 -15.22 -0.99 -16.56
C ALA A 433 -13.83 -0.76 -17.17
N GLU A 434 -13.70 0.26 -18.03
CA GLU A 434 -12.42 0.65 -18.63
C GLU A 434 -11.41 1.12 -17.56
N ALA A 435 -11.89 1.86 -16.55
CA ALA A 435 -11.05 2.27 -15.42
C ALA A 435 -10.57 1.05 -14.60
N VAL A 436 -11.44 0.07 -14.38
CA VAL A 436 -11.07 -1.20 -13.73
C VAL A 436 -10.08 -1.98 -14.59
N ALA A 437 -10.24 -2.04 -15.91
CA ALA A 437 -9.27 -2.71 -16.80
C ALA A 437 -7.84 -2.17 -16.62
N LEU A 438 -7.67 -0.86 -16.41
CA LEU A 438 -6.35 -0.21 -16.32
C LEU A 438 -5.76 -0.14 -14.91
N TYR A 439 -6.61 0.11 -13.91
CA TYR A 439 -6.20 0.43 -12.53
C TYR A 439 -6.68 -0.60 -11.50
N GLY A 440 -7.59 -1.50 -11.88
CA GLY A 440 -8.18 -2.50 -11.00
C GLY A 440 -9.35 -1.99 -10.18
N THR A 441 -9.84 -2.82 -9.25
CA THR A 441 -11.04 -2.52 -8.45
C THR A 441 -10.92 -1.28 -7.56
N VAL A 442 -9.71 -0.78 -7.31
CA VAL A 442 -9.48 0.50 -6.61
C VAL A 442 -10.14 1.67 -7.35
N ALA A 443 -10.30 1.58 -8.67
CA ALA A 443 -11.01 2.60 -9.45
C ALA A 443 -12.50 2.74 -9.07
N LEU A 444 -13.09 1.71 -8.44
CA LEU A 444 -14.49 1.71 -8.01
C LEU A 444 -14.70 2.34 -6.62
N VAL A 445 -13.62 2.71 -5.91
CA VAL A 445 -13.74 3.35 -4.60
C VAL A 445 -14.45 4.69 -4.76
N GLY A 446 -15.58 4.88 -4.09
CA GLY A 446 -16.38 6.11 -4.18
C GLY A 446 -17.34 6.16 -5.38
N THR A 447 -17.57 5.04 -6.06
CA THR A 447 -18.67 4.88 -7.04
C THR A 447 -19.77 3.98 -6.46
N ALA A 448 -20.91 3.86 -7.18
CA ALA A 448 -22.01 2.99 -6.79
C ALA A 448 -21.62 1.50 -6.67
N TRP A 449 -20.49 1.08 -7.26
CA TRP A 449 -20.01 -0.30 -7.27
C TRP A 449 -18.83 -0.53 -6.30
N ALA A 450 -18.63 0.36 -5.32
CA ALA A 450 -17.57 0.24 -4.31
C ALA A 450 -17.66 -1.07 -3.48
N ASP A 451 -18.85 -1.67 -3.40
CA ASP A 451 -19.06 -2.97 -2.76
C ASP A 451 -18.30 -4.10 -3.46
N TYR A 452 -18.10 -4.03 -4.78
CA TYR A 452 -17.28 -5.00 -5.47
C TYR A 452 -15.80 -4.91 -5.06
N HIS A 453 -15.28 -3.69 -4.85
CA HIS A 453 -13.92 -3.49 -4.36
C HIS A 453 -13.72 -4.11 -2.97
N SER A 454 -14.68 -3.92 -2.05
CA SER A 454 -14.58 -4.50 -0.70
C SER A 454 -14.72 -6.02 -0.67
N LEU A 455 -15.34 -6.64 -1.68
CA LEU A 455 -15.31 -8.10 -1.87
C LEU A 455 -13.92 -8.60 -2.32
N ARG A 456 -13.22 -7.81 -3.15
CA ARG A 456 -11.87 -8.15 -3.64
C ARG A 456 -10.75 -7.79 -2.67
N ALA A 457 -10.97 -6.83 -1.77
CA ALA A 457 -10.01 -6.45 -0.75
C ALA A 457 -9.87 -7.58 0.29
N PRO A 458 -8.64 -7.97 0.66
CA PRO A 458 -8.43 -9.00 1.69
C PRO A 458 -9.14 -8.57 2.97
N HIS A 459 -10.06 -9.40 3.47
CA HIS A 459 -10.75 -9.15 4.72
C HIS A 459 -9.73 -9.23 5.86
N GLY A 460 -9.41 -8.10 6.50
CA GLY A 460 -8.74 -8.13 7.78
C GLY A 460 -9.71 -8.64 8.83
N HIS A 461 -9.72 -9.95 9.09
CA HIS A 461 -10.42 -10.52 10.24
C HIS A 461 -9.49 -10.57 11.45
N ASP A 462 -10.04 -10.15 12.58
CA ASP A 462 -9.53 -10.40 13.92
C ASP A 462 -9.19 -11.88 14.14
N GLY A 463 -8.04 -12.15 14.75
CA GLY A 463 -7.73 -13.40 15.46
C GLY A 463 -7.75 -14.70 14.64
N GLY A 464 -6.60 -15.10 14.09
CA GLY A 464 -6.40 -16.47 13.61
C GLY A 464 -5.13 -16.64 12.79
N SER A 465 -4.13 -17.31 13.35
CA SER A 465 -2.87 -17.63 12.68
C SER A 465 -3.12 -18.50 11.44
N GLY A 466 -2.79 -17.96 10.27
CA GLY A 466 -2.93 -18.63 8.99
C GLY A 466 -2.13 -17.90 7.91
N SER A 467 -0.85 -18.23 7.80
CA SER A 467 0.04 -17.71 6.76
C SER A 467 -0.47 -18.10 5.37
N THR A 468 -0.93 -17.12 4.58
CA THR A 468 -1.04 -17.27 3.12
C THR A 468 -0.29 -16.14 2.44
N CYS A 469 1.00 -16.37 2.22
CA CYS A 469 1.83 -15.58 1.33
C CYS A 469 1.31 -15.74 -0.11
N GLY A 470 0.72 -14.69 -0.66
CA GLY A 470 0.39 -14.56 -2.08
C GLY A 470 1.65 -14.38 -2.94
N GLY A 471 2.49 -15.41 -3.00
CA GLY A 471 3.58 -15.54 -3.96
C GLY A 471 3.07 -16.27 -5.20
N GLY A 472 2.65 -15.53 -6.22
CA GLY A 472 2.30 -16.08 -7.54
C GLY A 472 3.56 -16.57 -8.28
N GLY A 473 4.02 -17.76 -7.94
CA GLY A 473 4.94 -18.56 -8.73
C GLY A 473 4.15 -19.48 -9.65
N ASP A 474 4.09 -19.17 -10.94
CA ASP A 474 3.66 -20.13 -11.95
C ASP A 474 4.74 -21.23 -12.03
N GLY A 475 4.43 -22.41 -11.49
CA GLY A 475 5.23 -23.62 -11.67
C GLY A 475 5.22 -24.04 -13.14
N GLY A 476 6.40 -24.35 -13.67
CA GLY A 476 6.61 -24.70 -15.07
C GLY A 476 6.15 -26.12 -15.39
N ASP A 477 5.54 -26.27 -16.56
CA ASP A 477 5.36 -27.55 -17.24
C ASP A 477 6.73 -28.11 -17.65
N GLY A 478 7.03 -29.32 -17.19
CA GLY A 478 8.14 -30.14 -17.65
C GLY A 478 7.68 -31.59 -17.73
N GLY A 479 7.50 -32.11 -18.94
CA GLY A 479 7.13 -33.51 -19.19
C GLY A 479 8.34 -34.42 -19.39
N SER A 480 8.20 -35.67 -18.91
CA SER A 480 8.80 -36.94 -19.39
C SER A 480 8.63 -37.97 -18.27
N SER A 481 7.78 -38.98 -18.44
CA SER A 481 8.05 -40.30 -19.03
C SER A 481 8.38 -41.37 -17.96
N ASP A 482 7.60 -42.44 -18.02
CA ASP A 482 7.89 -43.85 -17.67
C ASP A 482 8.08 -44.28 -16.21
N GLY A 483 7.38 -45.37 -15.86
CA GLY A 483 7.75 -46.26 -14.77
C GLY A 483 6.58 -46.73 -13.92
N GLY A 484 6.04 -47.92 -14.23
CA GLY A 484 4.95 -48.55 -13.47
C GLY A 484 5.36 -49.24 -12.16
N GLY A 485 4.34 -49.79 -11.49
CA GLY A 485 4.43 -50.62 -10.28
C GLY A 485 4.25 -49.78 -9.01
N GLY A 486 3.48 -50.15 -7.99
CA GLY A 486 2.72 -51.36 -7.69
C GLY A 486 2.08 -51.15 -6.30
N CYS A 487 0.94 -51.80 -6.08
CA CYS A 487 0.33 -52.28 -4.83
C CYS A 487 0.77 -51.80 -3.43
N GLY A 488 -0.25 -51.64 -2.57
CA GLY A 488 -0.20 -51.69 -1.09
C GLY A 488 -0.73 -50.38 -0.46
N GLY A 489 -1.84 -50.31 0.27
CA GLY A 489 -2.40 -51.26 1.22
C GLY A 489 -2.01 -50.85 2.65
N CYS A 490 -3.01 -50.79 3.55
CA CYS A 490 -2.99 -50.54 5.01
C CYS A 490 -2.42 -49.18 5.50
N GLY A 491 -2.92 -48.55 6.58
CA GLY A 491 -3.96 -48.87 7.55
C GLY A 491 -3.76 -47.98 8.79
N GLY A 492 -4.86 -47.63 9.48
CA GLY A 492 -4.95 -47.50 10.94
C GLY A 492 -4.21 -46.37 11.70
N GLY A 493 -5.01 -45.52 12.35
CA GLY A 493 -5.05 -45.45 13.83
C GLY A 493 -4.18 -44.42 14.55
N GLY A 494 -4.83 -43.70 15.47
CA GLY A 494 -4.30 -43.08 16.70
C GLY A 494 -3.30 -41.93 16.51
N ASP A 495 -3.41 -40.76 17.13
CA ASP A 495 -4.23 -40.24 18.23
C ASP A 495 -4.59 -38.76 17.94
#